data_AF-A0A9R1XHY5-F1
#
_entry.id   AF-A0A9R1XHY5-F1
#
_cell.length_a   1.000
_cell.length_b   1.000
_cell.length_c   1.000
_cell.angle_alpha   90.00
_cell.angle_beta   90.00
_cell.angle_gamma   90.00
#
_symmetry.space_group_name_H-M   'P 1'
#
loop_
_entity.id
_entity.type
_entity.pdbx_description
1 polymer ?
#
loop_
_entity_poly.entity_id
_entity_poly.type
_entity_poly.pdbx_seq_one_letter_code
_entity_poly.pdbx_strand_id
1 'polypeptide(L)'
;MVDPIKWVKKDKVKKKSAVKVDESNKCPWKLLISKWKKVDDWTVKMYEKEHKCLQKRKIKACNYKFLSKQILEQLESNPEIPIRALKEQLERIYQIQMLDMKVFREKQKP
;
A
#
# COMPACT_ATOMS: atom_id res chain seq x y z
N MET A 1 14.18 43.27 -37.70
CA MET A 1 13.55 41.94 -37.79
C MET A 1 13.83 41.24 -36.46
N VAL A 2 12.79 41.01 -35.65
CA VAL A 2 12.94 40.39 -34.32
C VAL A 2 12.64 38.91 -34.49
N ASP A 3 13.60 38.05 -34.15
CA ASP A 3 13.43 36.61 -34.27
C ASP A 3 12.30 36.08 -33.37
N PRO A 4 11.49 35.10 -33.81
CA PRO A 4 10.40 34.59 -33.00
C PRO A 4 10.93 33.72 -31.86
N ILE A 5 10.48 33.98 -30.64
CA ILE A 5 10.75 33.17 -29.45
C ILE A 5 10.17 31.76 -29.65
N LYS A 6 11.05 30.76 -29.75
CA LYS A 6 10.66 29.34 -29.79
C LYS A 6 10.39 28.82 -28.38
N TRP A 7 9.14 28.44 -28.11
CA TRP A 7 8.74 27.77 -26.87
C TRP A 7 9.05 26.26 -26.96
N VAL A 8 10.11 25.82 -26.29
CA VAL A 8 10.40 24.38 -26.12
C VAL A 8 9.55 23.86 -24.95
N LYS A 9 8.61 22.96 -25.24
CA LYS A 9 7.88 22.21 -24.22
C LYS A 9 8.89 21.31 -23.48
N LYS A 10 9.24 21.66 -22.25
CA LYS A 10 10.01 20.77 -21.37
C LYS A 10 9.08 19.66 -20.87
N ASP A 11 9.23 18.47 -21.43
CA ASP A 11 8.60 17.27 -20.91
C ASP A 11 9.07 17.05 -19.46
N LYS A 12 8.15 17.22 -18.50
CA LYS A 12 8.39 16.88 -17.10
C LYS A 12 8.46 15.36 -16.98
N VAL A 13 9.65 14.80 -17.16
CA VAL A 13 9.94 13.43 -16.74
C VAL A 13 9.65 13.35 -15.24
N LYS A 14 8.56 12.67 -14.87
CA LYS A 14 8.28 12.28 -13.49
C LYS A 14 9.44 11.43 -13.01
N LYS A 15 10.39 12.02 -12.29
CA LYS A 15 11.38 11.28 -11.50
C LYS A 15 10.59 10.39 -10.55
N LYS A 16 10.57 9.09 -10.82
CA LYS A 16 10.17 8.10 -9.82
C LYS A 16 11.16 8.28 -8.68
N SER A 17 10.74 8.90 -7.59
CA SER A 17 11.53 8.93 -6.36
C SER A 17 11.74 7.48 -5.96
N ALA A 18 12.97 7.00 -6.12
CA ALA A 18 13.39 5.74 -5.53
C ALA A 18 13.11 5.88 -4.04
N VAL A 19 12.16 5.09 -3.54
CA VAL A 19 11.95 4.94 -2.11
C VAL A 19 13.24 4.32 -1.60
N LYS A 20 14.08 5.14 -0.96
CA LYS A 20 15.26 4.64 -0.25
C LYS A 20 14.74 3.64 0.79
N VAL A 21 14.98 2.36 0.55
CA VAL A 21 14.73 1.33 1.56
C VAL A 21 15.85 1.50 2.56
N ASP A 22 15.53 2.20 3.64
CA ASP A 22 16.41 2.37 4.79
C ASP A 22 16.85 0.98 5.29
N GLU A 23 18.16 0.75 5.37
CA GLU A 23 18.71 -0.56 5.73
C GLU A 23 18.35 -0.96 7.18
N SER A 24 17.99 0.01 8.01
CA SER A 24 17.47 -0.18 9.36
C SER A 24 16.09 -0.84 9.42
N ASN A 25 15.38 -0.97 8.29
CA ASN A 25 14.03 -1.53 8.21
C ASN A 25 13.96 -2.95 7.59
N LYS A 26 15.09 -3.65 7.43
CA LYS A 26 15.08 -5.03 6.93
C LYS A 26 14.45 -5.95 7.99
N CYS A 27 13.37 -6.63 7.60
CA CYS A 27 12.71 -7.59 8.49
C CYS A 27 13.68 -8.73 8.85
N PRO A 28 13.83 -9.10 10.13
CA PRO A 28 14.73 -10.19 10.53
C PRO A 28 14.23 -11.57 10.06
N TRP A 29 12.93 -11.70 9.77
CA TRP A 29 12.34 -12.92 9.25
C TRP A 29 13.08 -13.44 8.02
N LYS A 30 13.57 -14.67 8.11
CA LYS A 30 14.32 -15.35 7.06
C LYS A 30 14.06 -16.85 7.14
N LEU A 31 13.88 -17.46 5.98
CA LEU A 31 13.75 -18.91 5.84
C LEU A 31 14.73 -19.37 4.77
N LEU A 32 15.76 -20.10 5.17
CA LEU A 32 16.71 -20.72 4.26
C LEU A 32 16.38 -22.20 4.14
N ILE A 33 15.94 -22.60 2.95
CA ILE A 33 15.70 -24.00 2.60
C ILE A 33 16.72 -24.40 1.54
N SER A 34 17.30 -25.57 1.69
CA SER A 34 18.15 -26.15 0.65
C SER A 34 17.91 -27.64 0.56
N LYS A 35 18.13 -28.18 -0.63
CA LYS A 35 18.16 -29.62 -0.85
C LYS A 35 19.31 -30.25 -0.05
N TRP A 36 18.99 -31.27 0.74
CA TRP A 36 19.99 -32.04 1.45
C TRP A 36 20.78 -32.88 0.45
N LYS A 37 22.10 -32.96 0.59
CA LYS A 37 22.94 -33.63 -0.43
C LYS A 37 22.91 -35.15 -0.32
N LYS A 38 22.55 -35.69 0.86
CA LYS A 38 22.61 -37.13 1.17
C LYS A 38 21.28 -37.87 0.97
N VAL A 39 20.18 -37.15 0.92
CA VAL A 39 18.81 -37.66 0.81
C VAL A 39 18.08 -36.70 -0.11
N ASP A 40 17.19 -37.18 -0.97
CA ASP A 40 16.45 -36.36 -1.94
C ASP A 40 15.36 -35.48 -1.27
N ASP A 41 15.69 -34.90 -0.12
CA ASP A 41 14.80 -34.16 0.75
C ASP A 41 15.20 -32.69 0.84
N TRP A 42 14.22 -31.85 1.13
CA TRP A 42 14.43 -30.44 1.45
C TRP A 42 14.64 -30.26 2.94
N THR A 43 15.59 -29.41 3.32
CA THR A 43 15.82 -29.12 4.74
C THR A 43 15.88 -27.63 4.99
N VAL A 44 15.26 -27.22 6.09
CA VAL A 44 15.35 -25.87 6.64
C VAL A 44 16.68 -25.73 7.36
N LYS A 45 17.58 -24.91 6.82
CA LYS A 45 18.90 -24.61 7.42
C LYS A 45 18.85 -23.49 8.45
N MET A 46 17.95 -22.54 8.25
CA MET A 46 17.83 -21.37 9.10
C MET A 46 16.39 -20.88 9.05
N TYR A 47 15.83 -20.60 10.23
CA TYR A 47 14.50 -20.07 10.36
C TYR A 47 14.48 -19.04 11.48
N GLU A 48 14.30 -17.77 11.09
CA GLU A 48 13.96 -16.68 12.01
C GLU A 48 12.48 -16.41 11.87
N LYS A 49 11.70 -16.76 12.91
CA LYS A 49 10.24 -16.59 12.89
C LYS A 49 9.81 -15.16 13.17
N GLU A 50 10.63 -14.39 13.87
CA GLU A 50 10.23 -13.09 14.37
C GLU A 50 10.12 -12.07 13.23
N HIS A 51 8.97 -11.38 13.15
CA HIS A 51 8.80 -10.22 12.30
C HIS A 51 8.91 -8.96 13.15
N LYS A 52 9.94 -8.15 12.90
CA LYS A 52 10.07 -6.79 13.46
C LYS A 52 9.66 -5.69 12.46
N CYS A 53 9.29 -6.10 11.25
CA CYS A 53 8.83 -5.19 10.21
C CYS A 53 7.33 -4.95 10.30
N LEU A 54 6.88 -3.73 9.99
CA LEU A 54 5.47 -3.46 9.75
C LEU A 54 5.01 -4.25 8.51
N GLN A 55 3.91 -5.00 8.65
CA GLN A 55 3.32 -5.76 7.56
C GLN A 55 2.66 -4.82 6.54
N LYS A 56 3.46 -4.32 5.59
CA LYS A 56 2.98 -3.42 4.53
C LYS A 56 2.59 -4.26 3.32
N ARG A 57 1.28 -4.42 3.08
CA ARG A 57 0.77 -5.07 1.87
C ARG A 57 0.29 -4.04 0.83
N LYS A 58 0.69 -4.23 -0.43
CA LYS A 58 0.11 -3.51 -1.57
C LYS A 58 -0.88 -4.43 -2.26
N ILE A 59 -2.17 -4.22 -2.02
CA ILE A 59 -3.23 -5.01 -2.64
C ILE A 59 -3.66 -4.31 -3.92
N LYS A 60 -3.34 -4.89 -5.09
CA LYS A 60 -3.75 -4.32 -6.39
C LYS A 60 -5.27 -4.25 -6.55
N ALA A 61 -5.99 -5.22 -5.99
CA ALA A 61 -7.45 -5.28 -6.02
C ALA A 61 -8.11 -4.20 -5.15
N CYS A 62 -7.45 -3.79 -4.06
CA CYS A 62 -7.95 -2.76 -3.16
C CYS A 62 -7.61 -1.36 -3.71
N ASN A 63 -8.18 -1.03 -4.86
CA ASN A 63 -8.02 0.26 -5.50
C ASN A 63 -9.08 1.28 -5.00
N TYR A 64 -8.94 2.53 -5.42
CA TYR A 64 -9.86 3.59 -4.97
C TYR A 64 -11.33 3.33 -5.36
N LYS A 65 -11.57 2.70 -6.52
CA LYS A 65 -12.94 2.38 -6.99
C LYS A 65 -13.60 1.30 -6.13
N PHE A 66 -12.80 0.35 -5.65
CA PHE A 66 -13.26 -0.67 -4.72
C PHE A 66 -13.61 -0.04 -3.37
N LEU A 67 -12.69 0.75 -2.80
CA LEU A 67 -12.90 1.40 -1.51
C LEU A 67 -14.07 2.40 -1.52
N SER A 68 -14.25 3.16 -2.61
CA SER A 68 -15.38 4.10 -2.71
C SER A 68 -16.72 3.38 -2.62
N LYS A 69 -16.87 2.23 -3.29
CA LYS A 69 -18.10 1.45 -3.24
C LYS A 69 -18.40 0.96 -1.82
N GLN A 70 -17.39 0.47 -1.12
CA GLN A 70 -17.53 -0.01 0.25
C GLN A 70 -17.84 1.11 1.24
N ILE A 71 -17.28 2.31 1.03
CA ILE A 71 -17.63 3.50 1.82
C ILE A 71 -19.10 3.87 1.62
N LEU A 72 -19.58 3.91 0.38
CA LEU A 72 -20.98 4.24 0.07
C LEU A 72 -21.95 3.24 0.69
N GLU A 73 -21.70 1.93 0.56
CA GLU A 73 -22.51 0.87 1.16
C GLU A 73 -22.61 0.99 2.70
N GLN A 74 -21.53 1.39 3.36
CA GLN A 74 -21.52 1.65 4.81
C GLN A 74 -22.25 2.94 5.20
N LEU A 75 -22.23 3.97 4.35
CA LEU A 75 -22.95 5.22 4.58
C LEU A 75 -24.46 5.05 4.35
N GLU A 76 -24.85 4.25 3.35
CA GLU A 76 -26.26 3.90 3.10
C GLU A 76 -26.88 3.13 4.27
N SER A 77 -26.10 2.23 4.89
CA SER A 77 -26.55 1.46 6.06
C SER A 77 -26.50 2.24 7.38
N ASN A 78 -25.52 3.14 7.55
CA ASN A 78 -25.39 3.98 8.74
C ASN A 78 -24.81 5.38 8.38
N PRO A 79 -25.67 6.36 8.04
CA PRO A 79 -25.22 7.68 7.58
C PRO A 79 -24.54 8.52 8.66
N GLU A 80 -24.88 8.29 9.94
CA GLU A 80 -24.30 9.03 11.07
C GLU A 80 -22.91 8.51 11.48
N ILE A 81 -22.40 7.45 10.83
CA ILE A 81 -21.12 6.85 11.19
C ILE A 81 -19.98 7.90 11.18
N PRO A 82 -19.22 8.04 12.29
CA PRO A 82 -18.07 8.90 12.32
C PRO A 82 -16.99 8.44 11.33
N ILE A 83 -16.34 9.39 10.66
CA ILE A 83 -15.31 9.11 9.63
C ILE A 83 -14.18 8.23 10.18
N ARG A 84 -13.78 8.45 11.44
CA ARG A 84 -12.75 7.64 12.11
C ARG A 84 -13.19 6.19 12.28
N ALA A 85 -14.42 5.97 12.73
CA ALA A 85 -14.97 4.63 12.91
C ALA A 85 -15.09 3.89 11.58
N LEU A 86 -15.62 4.54 10.54
CA LEU A 86 -15.70 4.01 9.19
C LEU A 86 -14.32 3.61 8.65
N LYS A 87 -13.33 4.50 8.83
CA LYS A 87 -11.95 4.24 8.43
C LYS A 87 -11.40 3.02 9.15
N GLU A 88 -11.45 2.99 10.49
CA GLU A 88 -10.90 1.89 11.29
C GLU A 88 -11.54 0.55 10.92
N GLN A 89 -12.84 0.52 10.67
CA GLN A 89 -13.55 -0.68 10.25
C GLN A 89 -13.02 -1.21 8.92
N LEU A 90 -12.93 -0.36 7.90
CA LEU A 90 -12.42 -0.75 6.57
C LEU A 90 -10.93 -1.11 6.61
N GLU A 91 -10.12 -0.39 7.40
CA GLU A 91 -8.70 -0.72 7.62
C GLU A 91 -8.53 -2.08 8.28
N ARG A 92 -9.38 -2.45 9.25
CA ARG A 92 -9.37 -3.78 9.88
C ARG A 92 -9.77 -4.88 8.90
N ILE A 93 -10.88 -4.71 8.17
CA ILE A 93 -11.39 -5.70 7.20
C ILE A 93 -10.36 -5.95 6.10
N TYR A 94 -9.83 -4.87 5.51
CA TYR A 94 -8.92 -4.95 4.38
C TYR A 94 -7.45 -4.90 4.78
N GLN A 95 -7.12 -4.94 6.07
CA GLN A 95 -5.74 -4.88 6.60
C GLN A 95 -4.84 -3.94 5.77
N ILE A 96 -5.35 -2.71 5.53
CA ILE A 96 -4.66 -1.64 4.81
C ILE A 96 -4.63 -0.39 5.68
N GLN A 97 -3.80 0.58 5.30
CA GLN A 97 -3.89 1.94 5.83
C GLN A 97 -4.55 2.87 4.81
N MET A 98 -5.51 3.64 5.26
CA MET A 98 -6.23 4.68 4.52
C MET A 98 -5.89 6.07 5.07
N LEU A 99 -5.86 7.07 4.19
CA LEU A 99 -5.73 8.46 4.62
C LEU A 99 -7.10 9.04 4.95
N ASP A 100 -7.20 9.76 6.08
CA ASP A 100 -8.44 10.41 6.53
C ASP A 100 -9.03 11.32 5.44
N MET A 101 -8.17 12.07 4.75
CA MET A 101 -8.58 12.97 3.67
C MET A 101 -9.22 12.25 2.47
N LYS A 102 -8.92 10.97 2.25
CA LYS A 102 -9.55 10.17 1.19
C LYS A 102 -10.95 9.72 1.61
N VAL A 103 -11.11 9.30 2.87
CA VAL A 103 -12.41 8.90 3.43
C VAL A 103 -13.36 10.09 3.54
N PHE A 104 -12.87 11.23 4.03
CA PHE A 104 -13.64 12.47 4.12
C PHE A 104 -14.21 12.93 2.77
N ARG A 105 -13.36 12.96 1.73
CA ARG A 105 -13.78 13.36 0.38
C ARG A 105 -14.86 12.46 -0.21
N GLU A 106 -14.80 11.16 0.10
CA GLU A 106 -15.81 10.22 -0.36
C GLU A 106 -17.13 10.41 0.37
N LYS A 107 -17.08 10.62 1.70
CA LYS A 107 -18.28 10.93 2.51
C LYS A 107 -18.99 12.22 2.07
N GLN A 108 -18.27 13.18 1.50
CA GLN A 108 -18.82 14.44 1.00
C GLN A 108 -19.36 14.37 -0.43
N LYS A 109 -19.27 13.22 -1.12
CA LYS A 109 -19.88 13.10 -2.43
C LYS A 109 -21.41 13.02 -2.28
N PRO A 110 -22.16 13.83 -3.05
CA PRO A 110 -23.62 13.77 -3.07
C PRO A 110 -24.11 12.43 -3.64
#